data_AF-A0A2E1M540-F1
#
_entry.id   AF-A0A2E1M540-F1
#
_cell.length_a   1.000
_cell.length_b   1.000
_cell.length_c   1.000
_cell.angle_alpha   90.00
_cell.angle_beta   90.00
_cell.angle_gamma   90.00
#
_symmetry.space_group_name_H-M   'P 1'
#
loop_
_entity.id
_entity.type
_entity.pdbx_description
1 polymer ?
#
loop_
_entity_poly.entity_id
_entity_poly.type
_entity_poly.pdbx_seq_one_letter_code
_entity_poly.pdbx_strand_id
1 'polypeptide(L)'
;MRITMLSSLLLLACQSPRMVPAYATRAFPELPKAASKSTITIDGADLMVQSDRPLDEGDAIWLNERFVLSVGPLEANQRKRFELRAFRDQFGERPVPDDFWRADRVTQVVSGLIESDSILWRAVVTIRD
;
A
#
# COMPACT_ATOMS: atom_id res chain seq x y z
N MET A 1 -51.71 -6.53 6.68
CA MET A 1 -50.70 -5.68 6.04
C MET A 1 -49.33 -6.27 6.37
N ARG A 2 -48.69 -6.96 5.41
CA ARG A 2 -47.39 -7.64 5.56
C ARG A 2 -46.34 -6.85 4.78
N ILE A 3 -45.58 -5.99 5.45
CA ILE A 3 -44.37 -5.38 4.88
C ILE A 3 -43.39 -5.14 6.03
N THR A 4 -42.60 -6.15 6.39
CA THR A 4 -41.44 -5.97 7.29
C THR A 4 -40.48 -7.14 7.11
N MET A 5 -39.81 -7.19 5.96
CA MET A 5 -38.58 -7.98 5.78
C MET A 5 -37.78 -7.39 4.61
N LEU A 6 -37.27 -6.17 4.76
CA LEU A 6 -36.30 -5.63 3.80
C LEU A 6 -35.24 -4.71 4.43
N SER A 7 -35.01 -4.82 5.75
CA SER A 7 -34.05 -3.94 6.46
C SER A 7 -32.72 -4.63 6.83
N SER A 8 -32.54 -5.91 6.50
CA SER A 8 -31.36 -6.67 6.93
C SER A 8 -30.19 -6.69 5.93
N LEU A 9 -30.31 -6.06 4.75
CA LEU A 9 -29.28 -6.12 3.69
C LEU A 9 -28.28 -4.95 3.67
N LEU A 10 -28.37 -3.95 4.56
CA LEU A 10 -27.58 -2.71 4.46
C LEU A 10 -26.33 -2.64 5.36
N LEU A 11 -26.03 -3.68 6.16
CA LEU A 11 -24.94 -3.63 7.14
C LEU A 11 -23.61 -4.27 6.68
N LEU A 12 -23.53 -4.76 5.44
CA LEU A 12 -22.33 -5.44 4.91
C LEU A 12 -21.47 -4.56 3.97
N ALA A 13 -21.84 -3.30 3.74
CA ALA A 13 -21.19 -2.45 2.72
C ALA A 13 -20.10 -1.48 3.24
N CYS A 14 -19.82 -1.42 4.55
CA CYS A 14 -18.86 -0.45 5.11
C CYS A 14 -17.50 -1.03 5.50
N GLN A 15 -17.10 -2.18 4.96
CA GLN A 15 -15.72 -2.62 5.06
C GLN A 15 -15.04 -2.38 3.71
N SER A 16 -14.22 -1.32 3.65
CA SER A 16 -13.29 -1.14 2.53
C SER A 16 -12.44 -2.39 2.42
N PRO A 17 -12.56 -3.20 1.35
CA PRO A 17 -11.82 -4.44 1.27
C PRO A 17 -10.32 -4.11 1.19
N ARG A 18 -9.60 -4.57 2.22
CA ARG A 18 -8.16 -4.38 2.37
C ARG A 18 -7.47 -5.46 1.53
N MET A 19 -6.37 -5.11 0.84
CA MET A 19 -5.63 -6.03 -0.06
C MET A 19 -6.46 -6.55 -1.24
N VAL A 20 -6.94 -5.65 -2.10
CA VAL A 20 -7.59 -6.02 -3.37
C VAL A 20 -6.72 -5.55 -4.53
N PRO A 21 -5.83 -6.41 -5.06
CA PRO A 21 -4.92 -6.03 -6.14
C PRO A 21 -5.65 -5.60 -7.42
N ALA A 22 -6.85 -6.15 -7.64
CA ALA A 22 -7.71 -5.77 -8.76
C ALA A 22 -8.16 -4.31 -8.74
N TYR A 23 -7.97 -3.59 -7.63
CA TYR A 23 -8.32 -2.18 -7.51
C TYR A 23 -7.16 -1.23 -7.77
N ALA A 24 -5.95 -1.74 -7.99
CA ALA A 24 -4.81 -0.89 -8.30
C ALA A 24 -4.95 -0.15 -9.63
N THR A 25 -4.34 1.04 -9.72
CA THR A 25 -4.28 1.84 -10.96
C THR A 25 -3.44 1.17 -12.06
N ARG A 26 -2.59 0.22 -11.69
CA ARG A 26 -1.85 -0.68 -12.57
C ARG A 26 -2.08 -2.10 -12.06
N ALA A 27 -2.18 -3.07 -12.97
CA ALA A 27 -2.29 -4.48 -12.60
C ALA A 27 -1.13 -4.88 -11.68
N PHE A 28 -1.45 -5.54 -10.56
CA PHE A 28 -0.43 -6.05 -9.65
C PHE A 28 0.40 -7.12 -10.36
N PRO A 29 1.73 -7.02 -10.37
CA PRO A 29 2.56 -7.84 -11.24
C PRO A 29 2.80 -9.22 -10.63
N GLU A 30 2.80 -10.25 -11.48
CA GLU A 30 3.13 -11.63 -11.11
C GLU A 30 4.66 -11.82 -11.08
N LEU A 31 5.32 -11.20 -10.09
CA LEU A 31 6.77 -11.25 -9.92
C LEU A 31 7.17 -12.03 -8.66
N PRO A 32 8.36 -12.67 -8.64
CA PRO A 32 8.88 -13.30 -7.44
C PRO A 32 9.05 -12.28 -6.31
N LYS A 33 8.70 -12.69 -5.09
CA LYS A 33 8.89 -11.87 -3.88
C LYS A 33 10.18 -12.26 -3.17
N ALA A 34 11.03 -11.28 -2.85
CA ALA A 34 12.30 -11.49 -2.15
C ALA A 34 12.42 -10.62 -0.90
N ALA A 35 13.25 -11.04 0.05
CA ALA A 35 13.54 -10.23 1.24
C ALA A 35 14.47 -9.07 0.90
N SER A 36 14.29 -7.93 1.57
CA SER A 36 15.19 -6.77 1.44
C SER A 36 15.41 -6.11 2.80
N LYS A 37 16.44 -5.26 2.86
CA LYS A 37 16.69 -4.34 3.98
C LYS A 37 16.04 -2.97 3.77
N SER A 38 15.26 -2.82 2.70
CA SER A 38 14.54 -1.59 2.40
C SER A 38 13.51 -1.29 3.48
N THR A 39 13.23 -0.02 3.70
CA THR A 39 12.28 0.44 4.71
C THR A 39 11.25 1.39 4.09
N ILE A 40 10.02 1.28 4.58
CA ILE A 40 8.94 2.22 4.31
C ILE A 40 8.44 2.70 5.67
N THR A 41 8.68 3.97 5.97
CA THR A 41 8.19 4.60 7.20
C THR A 41 7.01 5.49 6.87
N ILE A 42 5.90 5.28 7.55
CA ILE A 42 4.71 6.11 7.45
C ILE A 42 4.68 7.04 8.66
N ASP A 43 4.52 8.33 8.41
CA ASP A 43 4.51 9.39 9.42
C ASP A 43 3.43 10.42 9.04
N GLY A 44 2.27 10.34 9.70
CA GLY A 44 1.11 11.16 9.37
C GLY A 44 0.67 11.02 7.91
N ALA A 45 0.85 12.10 7.12
CA ALA A 45 0.48 12.17 5.71
C ALA A 45 1.63 11.77 4.75
N ASP A 46 2.80 11.44 5.30
CA ASP A 46 4.01 11.18 4.56
C ASP A 46 4.41 9.71 4.59
N LEU A 47 5.10 9.33 3.51
CA LEU A 47 5.69 8.02 3.33
C LEU A 47 7.16 8.21 2.94
N MET A 48 8.05 7.79 3.83
CA MET A 48 9.49 7.83 3.62
C MET A 48 9.96 6.44 3.15
N VAL A 49 10.49 6.36 1.94
CA VAL A 49 11.09 5.14 1.40
C VAL A 49 12.60 5.24 1.43
N GLN A 50 13.25 4.16 1.83
CA GLN A 50 14.69 3.98 1.71
C GLN A 50 14.94 2.58 1.17
N SER A 51 15.43 2.50 -0.06
CA SER A 51 15.75 1.25 -0.74
C SER A 51 17.17 0.80 -0.38
N ASP A 52 17.42 -0.50 -0.27
CA ASP A 52 18.78 -1.06 -0.09
C ASP A 52 19.56 -1.20 -1.41
N ARG A 53 18.95 -0.78 -2.52
CA ARG A 53 19.48 -0.83 -3.90
C ARG A 53 19.09 0.44 -4.68
N PRO A 54 19.80 0.79 -5.76
CA PRO A 54 19.35 1.87 -6.64
C PRO A 54 18.00 1.50 -7.25
N LEU A 55 17.17 2.51 -7.50
CA LEU A 55 15.91 2.38 -8.23
C LEU A 55 15.96 3.27 -9.45
N ASP A 56 15.39 2.79 -10.54
CA ASP A 56 15.40 3.44 -11.85
C ASP A 56 14.05 4.05 -12.22
N GLU A 57 14.02 4.73 -13.37
CA GLU A 57 12.77 5.18 -13.96
C GLU A 57 11.91 3.98 -14.40
N GLY A 58 10.77 3.80 -13.74
CA GLY A 58 9.86 2.66 -13.96
C GLY A 58 9.59 1.85 -12.69
N ASP A 59 10.48 1.91 -11.71
CA ASP A 59 10.32 1.24 -10.43
C ASP A 59 9.18 1.83 -9.61
N ALA A 60 8.56 1.00 -8.79
CA ALA A 60 7.34 1.35 -8.07
C ALA A 60 7.30 0.86 -6.63
N ILE A 61 6.65 1.64 -5.77
CA ILE A 61 6.26 1.21 -4.43
C ILE A 61 4.83 0.70 -4.51
N TRP A 62 4.61 -0.47 -3.93
CA TRP A 62 3.29 -1.03 -3.69
C TRP A 62 2.98 -1.06 -2.20
N LEU A 63 1.78 -0.60 -1.85
CA LEU A 63 1.20 -0.74 -0.52
C LEU A 63 -0.05 -1.60 -0.60
N ASN A 64 -0.09 -2.66 0.21
CA ASN A 64 -1.19 -3.60 0.29
C ASN A 64 -1.62 -4.17 -1.07
N GLU A 65 -0.67 -4.26 -2.00
CA GLU A 65 -0.87 -4.79 -3.35
C GLU A 65 -1.93 -4.04 -4.18
N ARG A 66 -2.48 -2.94 -3.63
CA ARG A 66 -3.58 -2.15 -4.19
C ARG A 66 -3.14 -0.75 -4.58
N PHE A 67 -2.24 -0.15 -3.82
CA PHE A 67 -1.81 1.22 -4.06
C PHE A 67 -0.42 1.20 -4.65
N VAL A 68 -0.24 1.83 -5.80
CA VAL A 68 1.03 1.87 -6.51
C VAL A 68 1.44 3.29 -6.83
N LEU A 69 2.73 3.57 -6.70
CA LEU A 69 3.32 4.84 -7.06
C LEU A 69 4.71 4.61 -7.64
N SER A 70 5.01 5.25 -8.77
CA SER A 70 6.37 5.25 -9.33
C SER A 70 7.32 5.98 -8.40
N VAL A 71 8.46 5.35 -8.12
CA VAL A 71 9.50 5.94 -7.25
C VAL A 71 10.28 7.00 -8.00
N GLY A 72 10.56 6.74 -9.29
CA GLY A 72 11.59 7.45 -10.05
C GLY A 72 12.99 7.15 -9.53
N PRO A 73 14.04 7.73 -10.13
CA PRO A 73 15.41 7.41 -9.77
C PRO A 73 15.68 7.71 -8.29
N LEU A 74 16.35 6.75 -7.63
CA LEU A 74 16.75 6.81 -6.23
C LEU A 74 18.07 6.07 -6.04
N GLU A 75 19.06 6.72 -5.42
CA GLU A 75 20.29 6.03 -5.07
C GLU A 75 20.08 5.03 -3.93
N ALA A 76 20.93 3.99 -3.87
CA ALA A 76 20.87 3.02 -2.79
C ALA A 76 21.03 3.72 -1.42
N ASN A 77 20.17 3.36 -0.48
CA ASN A 77 20.08 3.91 0.88
C ASN A 77 19.72 5.40 0.96
N GLN A 78 19.42 6.05 -0.17
CA GLN A 78 18.85 7.38 -0.15
C GLN A 78 17.41 7.32 0.35
N ARG A 79 17.07 8.25 1.24
CA ARG A 79 15.70 8.39 1.73
C ARG A 79 14.94 9.37 0.85
N LYS A 80 13.77 8.96 0.36
CA LYS A 80 12.86 9.79 -0.44
C LYS A 80 11.50 9.89 0.21
N ARG A 81 10.95 11.10 0.21
CA ARG A 81 9.62 11.39 0.73
C ARG A 81 8.60 11.33 -0.39
N PHE A 82 7.50 10.64 -0.12
CA PHE A 82 6.28 10.63 -0.91
C PHE A 82 5.13 11.08 -0.04
N GLU A 83 4.14 11.70 -0.66
CA GLU A 83 2.90 12.00 0.05
C GLU A 83 1.97 10.79 -0.05
N LEU A 84 1.35 10.36 1.04
CA LEU A 84 0.35 9.28 0.99
C LEU A 84 -0.81 9.61 0.06
N ARG A 85 -1.14 10.91 -0.05
CA ARG A 85 -2.11 11.41 -1.03
C ARG A 85 -1.63 11.34 -2.48
N ALA A 86 -0.44 10.86 -2.80
CA ALA A 86 -0.07 10.53 -4.17
C ALA A 86 -0.59 9.14 -4.58
N PHE A 87 -0.77 8.24 -3.62
CA PHE A 87 -1.33 6.92 -3.86
C PHE A 87 -2.83 7.01 -4.14
N ARG A 88 -3.24 6.46 -5.28
CA ARG A 88 -4.64 6.28 -5.67
C ARG A 88 -4.83 4.86 -6.17
N ASP A 89 -6.01 4.33 -5.90
CA ASP A 89 -6.50 3.15 -6.60
C ASP A 89 -7.33 3.58 -7.82
N GLN A 90 -7.87 2.61 -8.59
CA GLN A 90 -8.64 2.89 -9.81
C GLN A 90 -9.94 3.68 -9.57
N PHE A 91 -10.44 3.71 -8.33
CA PHE A 91 -11.63 4.47 -7.92
C PHE A 91 -11.30 5.83 -7.31
N GLY A 92 -10.01 6.17 -7.19
CA GLY A 92 -9.54 7.40 -6.57
C GLY A 92 -9.47 7.35 -5.05
N GLU A 93 -9.67 6.18 -4.45
CA GLU A 93 -9.50 5.96 -3.01
C GLU A 93 -8.02 6.05 -2.63
N ARG A 94 -7.75 6.38 -1.36
CA ARG A 94 -6.41 6.64 -0.83
C ARG A 94 -6.12 5.70 0.34
N PRO A 95 -4.85 5.45 0.66
CA PRO A 95 -4.49 4.90 1.96
C PRO A 95 -4.98 5.86 3.06
N VAL A 96 -5.96 5.47 3.87
CA VAL A 96 -6.53 6.30 4.95
C VAL A 96 -5.79 6.02 6.26
N PRO A 97 -5.12 7.00 6.88
CA PRO A 97 -4.23 6.70 7.99
C PRO A 97 -4.85 5.93 9.17
N ASP A 98 -6.04 6.32 9.63
CA ASP A 98 -6.58 5.73 10.86
C ASP A 98 -7.10 4.29 10.69
N ASP A 99 -7.70 3.95 9.53
CA ASP A 99 -8.26 2.62 9.27
C ASP A 99 -7.30 1.67 8.52
N PHE A 100 -6.37 2.23 7.75
CA PHE A 100 -5.40 1.46 6.96
C PHE A 100 -4.23 0.96 7.81
N TRP A 101 -3.90 1.67 8.88
CA TRP A 101 -2.75 1.40 9.75
C TRP A 101 -3.13 0.70 11.07
N ARG A 102 -4.34 0.93 11.60
CA ARG A 102 -4.76 0.40 12.91
C ARG A 102 -5.55 -0.90 12.76
N ALA A 103 -4.98 -1.98 13.27
CA ALA A 103 -5.75 -3.11 13.78
C ALA A 103 -5.61 -3.12 15.31
N ASP A 104 -6.73 -3.32 15.99
CA ASP A 104 -6.87 -3.51 17.43
C ASP A 104 -6.15 -4.75 17.98
N ARG A 105 -5.47 -5.52 17.12
CA ARG A 105 -4.52 -6.57 17.47
C ARG A 105 -3.27 -6.45 16.61
N VAL A 106 -2.12 -6.74 17.23
CA VAL A 106 -0.78 -6.84 16.62
C VAL A 106 -0.81 -7.78 15.41
N THR A 107 -1.15 -7.23 14.25
CA THR A 107 -1.13 -7.93 12.97
C THR A 107 -0.33 -7.04 12.04
N GLN A 108 0.68 -7.60 11.37
CA GLN A 108 1.42 -6.90 10.32
C GLN A 108 0.48 -6.73 9.12
N VAL A 109 -0.35 -5.69 9.10
CA VAL A 109 -1.42 -5.53 8.08
C VAL A 109 -0.94 -4.82 6.80
N VAL A 110 0.26 -4.24 6.80
CA VAL A 110 0.79 -3.52 5.62
C VAL A 110 1.81 -4.35 4.85
N SER A 111 1.48 -4.76 3.63
CA SER A 111 2.44 -5.24 2.66
C SER A 111 3.11 -4.04 1.98
N GLY A 112 4.39 -3.80 2.27
CA GLY A 112 5.22 -2.84 1.56
C GLY A 112 6.14 -3.58 0.58
N LEU A 113 5.99 -3.33 -0.72
CA LEU A 113 6.84 -3.92 -1.74
C LEU A 113 7.49 -2.82 -2.60
N ILE A 114 8.73 -3.04 -3.00
CA ILE A 114 9.41 -2.26 -4.02
C ILE A 114 9.56 -3.16 -5.25
N GLU A 115 8.97 -2.76 -6.37
CA GLU A 115 9.16 -3.39 -7.67
C GLU A 115 10.43 -2.82 -8.30
N SER A 116 11.42 -3.69 -8.50
CA SER A 116 12.73 -3.39 -9.11
C SER A 116 13.32 -4.68 -9.66
N ASP A 117 14.00 -4.61 -10.80
CA ASP A 117 14.71 -5.76 -11.40
C ASP A 117 13.82 -7.00 -11.62
N SER A 118 12.55 -6.80 -11.99
CA SER A 118 11.55 -7.87 -12.10
C SER A 118 11.34 -8.69 -10.81
N ILE A 119 11.57 -8.07 -9.65
CA ILE A 119 11.38 -8.66 -8.33
C ILE A 119 10.55 -7.70 -7.46
N LEU A 120 9.68 -8.28 -6.63
CA LEU A 120 8.98 -7.55 -5.56
C LEU A 120 9.75 -7.71 -4.25
N TRP A 121 10.50 -6.68 -3.89
CA TRP A 121 11.31 -6.63 -2.67
C TRP A 121 10.46 -6.24 -1.47
N ARG A 122 10.35 -7.14 -0.49
CA ARG A 122 9.63 -6.89 0.77
C ARG A 122 10.40 -5.87 1.59
N ALA A 123 9.78 -4.72 1.82
CA ALA A 123 10.31 -3.67 2.68
C ALA A 123 9.77 -3.83 4.11
N VAL A 124 10.58 -3.48 5.10
CA VAL A 124 10.13 -3.36 6.48
C VAL A 124 9.25 -2.11 6.59
N VAL A 125 7.98 -2.31 6.95
CA VAL A 125 7.04 -1.20 7.15
C VAL A 125 7.03 -0.80 8.62
N THR A 126 7.24 0.50 8.89
CA THR A 126 7.13 1.10 10.22
C THR A 126 6.11 2.22 10.18
N ILE A 127 5.24 2.28 11.19
CA ILE A 127 4.20 3.32 11.32
C ILE A 127 4.55 4.12 12.58
N ARG A 128 4.61 5.44 12.44
CA ARG A 128 4.85 6.39 13.54
C ARG A 128 3.57 7.18 13.79
N ASP A 129 3.18 7.30 15.06
CA ASP A 129 2.09 8.15 15.55
C ASP A 129 2.56 9.59 15.75
#